data_AF-A0A3D4NSY0-F1
#
_entry.id   AF-A0A3D4NSY0-F1
#
_cell.length_a   1.000
_cell.length_b   1.000
_cell.length_c   1.000
_cell.angle_alpha   90.00
_cell.angle_beta   90.00
_cell.angle_gamma   90.00
#
_symmetry.space_group_name_H-M   'P 1'
#
loop_
_entity.id
_entity.type
_entity.pdbx_description
1 polymer ?
#
loop_
_entity_poly.entity_id
_entity_poly.type
_entity_poly.pdbx_seq_one_letter_code
_entity_poly.pdbx_strand_id
1 'polypeptide(L)'
;MNNPDPHTNRYRPLRTSYSDTPVLVIDTEADPHEILDAARQRIRAASDLLETLYSLCFKQADASDIPNIVSALYLLTQDGNELLEVARQRLPKTTAPVGARLAREER
;
A
#
# COMPACT_ATOMS: atom_id res chain seq x y z
N MET A 1 -8.18 -32.78 -9.48
CA MET A 1 -7.96 -31.78 -10.54
C MET A 1 -8.59 -30.49 -10.05
N ASN A 2 -7.80 -29.58 -9.45
CA ASN A 2 -8.31 -28.26 -9.06
C ASN A 2 -8.09 -27.32 -10.25
N ASN A 3 -9.19 -26.93 -10.88
CA ASN A 3 -9.18 -25.92 -11.92
C ASN A 3 -8.88 -24.57 -11.26
N PRO A 4 -7.84 -23.81 -11.64
CA PRO A 4 -7.70 -22.44 -11.17
C PRO A 4 -8.85 -21.63 -11.79
N ASP A 5 -9.73 -21.10 -10.95
CA ASP A 5 -10.79 -20.21 -11.42
C ASP A 5 -10.17 -19.05 -12.22
N PRO A 6 -10.65 -18.75 -13.44
CA PRO A 6 -10.08 -17.69 -14.27
C PRO A 6 -10.17 -16.29 -13.64
N HIS A 7 -10.91 -16.15 -12.53
CA HIS A 7 -11.03 -14.92 -11.73
C HIS A 7 -9.94 -14.77 -10.66
N THR A 8 -9.13 -15.79 -10.37
CA THR A 8 -8.06 -15.70 -9.35
C THR A 8 -6.87 -14.84 -9.79
N ASN A 9 -6.79 -14.45 -11.07
CA ASN A 9 -5.69 -13.63 -11.56
C ASN A 9 -5.92 -12.12 -11.31
N ARG A 10 -7.18 -11.67 -11.35
CA ARG A 10 -7.53 -10.25 -11.19
C ARG A 10 -7.54 -9.82 -9.72
N TYR A 11 -8.21 -10.59 -8.86
CA TYR A 11 -8.36 -10.25 -7.45
C TYR A 11 -7.30 -10.93 -6.61
N ARG A 12 -6.34 -10.15 -6.12
CA ARG A 12 -5.25 -10.65 -5.27
C ARG A 12 -5.61 -10.45 -3.79
N PRO A 13 -5.71 -11.51 -2.98
CA PRO A 13 -5.91 -11.38 -1.53
C PRO A 13 -4.86 -10.50 -0.85
N LEU A 14 -5.28 -9.71 0.13
CA LEU A 14 -4.34 -9.05 1.05
C LEU A 14 -3.74 -10.10 1.99
N ARG A 15 -2.44 -10.01 2.24
CA ARG A 15 -1.74 -10.94 3.15
C ARG A 15 -2.08 -10.71 4.63
N THR A 16 -2.74 -9.60 4.95
CA THR A 16 -3.27 -9.29 6.28
C THR A 16 -4.54 -10.07 6.65
N SER A 17 -5.06 -10.90 5.74
CA SER A 17 -6.25 -11.73 5.98
C SER A 17 -6.02 -12.74 7.10
N TYR A 18 -6.85 -12.70 8.15
CA TYR A 18 -6.81 -13.64 9.29
C TYR A 18 -7.58 -14.96 9.07
N SER A 19 -8.24 -15.11 7.92
CA SER A 19 -9.11 -16.24 7.60
C SER A 19 -8.61 -16.97 6.37
N ASP A 20 -8.87 -18.27 6.30
CA ASP A 20 -8.63 -19.09 5.11
C ASP A 20 -9.43 -18.61 3.90
N THR A 21 -10.52 -17.88 4.13
CA THR A 21 -11.32 -17.23 3.09
C THR A 21 -10.94 -15.75 2.98
N PRO A 22 -10.23 -15.32 1.92
CA PRO A 22 -9.83 -13.93 1.77
C PRO A 22 -11.03 -13.05 1.44
N VAL A 23 -11.36 -12.13 2.34
CA VAL A 23 -12.49 -11.19 2.18
C VAL A 23 -12.04 -9.80 1.70
N LEU A 24 -10.77 -9.47 1.88
CA LEU A 24 -10.18 -8.24 1.36
C LEU A 24 -9.20 -8.58 0.23
N VAL A 25 -9.43 -7.97 -0.93
CA VAL A 25 -8.68 -8.24 -2.16
C VAL A 25 -8.30 -6.93 -2.83
N ILE A 26 -7.19 -6.96 -3.56
CA ILE A 26 -6.76 -5.91 -4.48
C ILE A 26 -7.27 -6.28 -5.86
N ASP A 27 -8.05 -5.39 -6.49
CA ASP A 27 -8.34 -5.48 -7.92
C ASP A 27 -7.09 -5.04 -8.71
N THR A 28 -6.31 -6.01 -9.18
CA THR A 28 -5.04 -5.73 -9.88
C THR A 28 -5.21 -5.16 -11.29
N GLU A 29 -6.44 -5.18 -11.81
CA GLU A 29 -6.79 -4.60 -13.11
C GLU A 29 -7.39 -3.19 -13.00
N ALA A 30 -7.63 -2.68 -11.78
CA ALA A 30 -8.05 -1.31 -11.57
C ALA A 30 -7.01 -0.29 -12.09
N ASP A 31 -7.43 0.97 -12.25
CA ASP A 31 -6.53 2.04 -12.68
C ASP A 31 -5.32 2.11 -11.74
N PRO A 32 -4.08 1.99 -12.26
CA PRO A 32 -2.88 2.03 -11.43
C PRO A 32 -2.73 3.32 -10.61
N HIS A 33 -3.31 4.45 -11.06
CA HIS A 33 -3.34 5.69 -10.30
C HIS A 33 -4.28 5.60 -9.10
N GLU A 34 -5.45 5.00 -9.26
CA GLU A 34 -6.39 4.75 -8.15
C GLU A 34 -5.80 3.77 -7.13
N ILE A 35 -5.10 2.72 -7.59
CA ILE A 35 -4.39 1.78 -6.71
C ILE A 35 -3.29 2.52 -5.94
N LEU A 36 -2.54 3.42 -6.60
CA LEU A 36 -1.51 4.25 -5.98
C LEU A 36 -2.09 5.21 -4.93
N ASP A 37 -3.21 5.86 -5.22
CA ASP A 37 -3.88 6.77 -4.29
C ASP A 37 -4.42 6.01 -3.08
N ALA A 38 -5.00 4.82 -3.27
CA ALA A 38 -5.42 3.93 -2.20
C ALA A 38 -4.24 3.48 -1.31
N ALA A 39 -3.07 3.24 -1.93
CA ALA A 39 -1.84 2.92 -1.22
C ALA A 39 -1.35 4.11 -0.38
N ARG A 40 -1.31 5.29 -1.00
CA ARG A 40 -0.91 6.54 -0.35
C ARG A 40 -1.80 6.86 0.84
N GLN A 41 -3.12 6.66 0.71
CA GLN A 41 -4.07 6.89 1.79
C GLN A 41 -3.74 6.03 3.02
N ARG A 42 -3.44 4.73 2.84
CA ARG A 42 -3.09 3.82 3.94
C ARG A 42 -1.77 4.17 4.60
N ILE A 43 -0.73 4.45 3.81
CA ILE A 43 0.58 4.87 4.35
C ILE A 43 0.48 6.21 5.09
N ARG A 44 -0.32 7.14 4.59
CA ARG A 44 -0.59 8.41 5.29
C ARG A 44 -1.34 8.18 6.59
N ALA A 45 -2.40 7.38 6.59
CA ALA A 45 -3.13 7.02 7.80
C ALA A 45 -2.23 6.34 8.85
N ALA A 46 -1.33 5.45 8.42
CA ALA A 46 -0.34 4.84 9.31
C ALA A 46 0.62 5.88 9.90
N SER A 47 1.07 6.85 9.09
CA SER A 47 1.96 7.91 9.54
C SER A 47 1.28 8.84 10.54
N ASP A 48 0.05 9.28 10.25
CA ASP A 48 -0.76 10.12 11.15
C ASP A 48 -1.05 9.40 12.48
N LEU A 49 -1.31 8.09 12.43
CA LEU A 49 -1.52 7.26 13.62
C LEU A 49 -0.23 7.04 14.43
N LEU A 50 0.93 6.91 13.77
CA LEU A 50 2.22 6.78 14.43
C LEU A 50 2.61 8.06 15.15
N GLU A 51 2.36 9.22 14.53
CA GLU A 51 2.56 10.53 15.17
C GLU A 51 1.66 10.68 16.41
N THR A 52 0.41 10.21 16.30
CA THR A 52 -0.53 10.17 17.43
C THR A 52 -0.01 9.27 18.55
N LEU A 53 0.45 8.05 18.23
CA LEU A 53 1.04 7.13 19.21
C LEU A 53 2.25 7.73 19.90
N TYR A 54 3.15 8.34 19.14
CA TYR A 54 4.35 9.01 19.67
C TYR A 54 3.98 10.11 20.66
N SER A 55 2.97 10.93 20.34
CA SER A 55 2.44 11.98 21.23
C SER A 55 1.79 11.40 22.49
N LEU A 56 1.04 10.30 22.38
CA LEU A 56 0.34 9.65 23.50
C LEU A 56 1.30 8.95 24.48
N CYS A 57 2.32 8.25 23.96
CA CYS A 57 3.35 7.62 24.80
C CYS A 57 4.06 8.62 25.72
N PHE A 58 4.16 9.89 25.31
CA PHE A 58 4.73 10.96 26.11
C PHE A 58 3.77 11.52 27.17
N LYS A 59 2.45 11.32 27.02
CA LYS A 59 1.40 12.01 27.79
C LYS A 59 0.54 11.12 28.67
N GLN A 60 0.86 9.82 28.81
CA GLN A 60 0.08 8.75 29.49
C GLN A 60 -0.85 7.97 28.54
N ALA A 61 -0.29 7.27 27.55
CA ALA A 61 -1.01 6.17 26.93
C ALA A 61 -1.22 5.05 27.98
N ASP A 62 -2.44 4.53 28.11
CA ASP A 62 -2.62 3.28 28.82
C ASP A 62 -1.82 2.20 28.07
N ALA A 63 -0.98 1.44 28.78
CA ALA A 63 -0.15 0.41 28.16
C ALA A 63 -0.99 -0.63 27.41
N SER A 64 -2.28 -0.74 27.73
CA SER A 64 -3.25 -1.59 27.05
C SER A 64 -3.68 -1.11 25.65
N ASP A 65 -3.54 0.18 25.32
CA ASP A 65 -3.90 0.73 24.01
C ASP A 65 -2.79 0.53 22.96
N ILE A 66 -1.53 0.41 23.41
CA ILE A 66 -0.36 0.30 22.54
C ILE A 66 -0.46 -0.90 21.58
N PRO A 67 -0.80 -2.13 22.02
CA PRO A 67 -0.93 -3.28 21.12
C PRO A 67 -1.99 -3.08 20.02
N ASN A 68 -3.10 -2.44 20.35
CA ASN A 68 -4.18 -2.18 19.39
C ASN A 68 -3.75 -1.16 18.33
N ILE A 69 -3.09 -0.08 18.75
CA ILE A 69 -2.56 0.94 17.84
C ILE A 69 -1.47 0.36 16.96
N VAL A 70 -0.54 -0.42 17.53
CA VAL A 70 0.52 -1.11 16.78
C VAL A 70 -0.07 -2.10 15.77
N SER A 71 -1.12 -2.83 16.13
CA SER A 71 -1.81 -3.73 15.19
C SER A 71 -2.43 -2.97 14.01
N ALA A 72 -3.11 -1.85 14.27
CA ALA A 72 -3.66 -1.00 13.21
C ALA A 72 -2.56 -0.42 12.30
N LEU A 73 -1.45 0.03 12.88
CA LEU A 73 -0.27 0.51 12.15
C LEU A 73 0.31 -0.57 11.23
N TYR A 74 0.44 -1.80 11.75
CA TYR A 74 0.93 -2.95 10.99
C TYR A 74 0.04 -3.23 9.78
N LEU A 75 -1.29 -3.31 9.98
CA LEU A 75 -2.25 -3.57 8.91
C LEU A 75 -2.21 -2.49 7.83
N LEU A 76 -2.27 -1.21 8.22
CA LEU A 76 -2.26 -0.08 7.27
C LEU A 76 -0.96 -0.04 6.46
N THR A 77 0.18 -0.29 7.11
CA THR A 77 1.48 -0.28 6.45
C THR A 77 1.61 -1.45 5.48
N GLN A 78 1.17 -2.64 5.88
CA GLN A 78 1.22 -3.83 5.04
C GLN A 78 0.29 -3.69 3.82
N ASP A 79 -0.97 -3.30 4.03
CA ASP A 79 -1.92 -3.08 2.94
C ASP A 79 -1.42 -2.00 1.97
N GLY A 80 -0.87 -0.90 2.50
CA GLY A 80 -0.29 0.17 1.70
C GLY A 80 0.88 -0.32 0.84
N ASN A 81 1.78 -1.13 1.41
CA ASN A 81 2.91 -1.71 0.67
C ASN A 81 2.45 -2.68 -0.42
N GLU A 82 1.47 -3.53 -0.13
CA GLU A 82 0.94 -4.48 -1.12
C GLU A 82 0.30 -3.74 -2.32
N LEU A 83 -0.43 -2.66 -2.07
CA LEU A 83 -0.99 -1.81 -3.12
C LEU A 83 0.10 -1.08 -3.92
N LEU A 84 1.15 -0.57 -3.26
CA LEU A 84 2.30 0.05 -3.94
C LEU A 84 3.00 -0.93 -4.88
N GLU A 85 3.16 -2.19 -4.47
CA GLU A 85 3.75 -3.22 -5.32
C GLU A 85 2.93 -3.46 -6.59
N VAL A 86 1.59 -3.53 -6.48
CA VAL A 86 0.69 -3.68 -7.64
C VAL A 86 0.75 -2.45 -8.53
N ALA A 87 0.60 -1.26 -7.96
CA ALA A 87 0.65 -0.01 -8.70
C ALA A 87 1.97 0.10 -9.48
N ARG A 88 3.11 -0.20 -8.84
CA ARG A 88 4.44 -0.16 -9.49
C ARG A 88 4.61 -1.14 -10.64
N GLN A 89 3.98 -2.32 -10.57
CA GLN A 89 4.02 -3.30 -11.66
C GLN A 89 3.21 -2.84 -12.88
N ARG A 90 2.20 -2.00 -12.67
CA ARG A 90 1.23 -1.57 -13.69
C ARG A 90 1.53 -0.18 -14.25
N LEU A 91 2.19 0.68 -13.47
CA LEU A 91 2.65 1.98 -13.95
C LEU A 91 3.73 1.80 -15.01
N PRO A 92 3.73 2.61 -16.07
CA PRO A 92 4.79 2.59 -17.06
C PRO A 92 6.12 2.86 -16.35
N LYS A 93 7.12 2.00 -16.57
CA LYS A 93 8.49 2.29 -16.14
C LYS A 93 8.88 3.61 -16.79
N THR A 94 9.15 4.63 -15.98
CA THR A 94 9.73 5.88 -16.49
C THR A 94 11.11 5.57 -17.07
N THR A 95 11.15 5.16 -18.34
CA THR A 95 12.37 5.22 -19.14
C THR A 95 12.53 6.69 -19.54
N ALA A 96 12.93 7.53 -18.59
CA ALA A 96 13.49 8.82 -18.95
C ALA A 96 14.76 8.51 -19.75
N PRO A 97 14.90 8.99 -21.00
CA PRO A 97 16.19 8.91 -21.67
C PRO A 97 17.15 9.81 -20.89
N VAL A 98 18.07 9.18 -20.16
CA VAL A 98 19.30 9.80 -19.68
C VAL A 98 20.03 10.32 -20.92
N GLY A 99 19.77 11.57 -21.31
CA GLY A 99 20.37 12.17 -22.50
C GLY A 99 19.64 13.38 -23.08
N ALA A 100 18.33 13.56 -22.86
CA ALA A 100 17.57 14.62 -23.56
C ALA A 100 17.55 15.99 -22.86
N ARG A 101 18.41 16.22 -21.85
CA ARG A 101 18.43 17.48 -21.07
C ARG A 101 19.65 18.37 -21.31
N LEU A 102 20.46 18.09 -22.33
CA LEU A 102 21.65 18.89 -22.67
C LEU A 102 21.61 19.57 -24.05
N ALA A 103 20.52 19.45 -24.82
CA ALA A 103 20.46 19.98 -26.19
C ALA A 103 19.47 21.14 -26.40
N ARG A 104 19.07 21.86 -25.34
CA ARG A 104 18.15 23.00 -25.46
C ARG A 104 18.70 24.34 -24.96
N GLU A 105 20.01 24.41 -24.71
CA GLU A 105 20.65 25.62 -24.20
C GLU A 105 21.78 26.09 -25.11
N GLU A 106 21.60 26.02 -26.45
CA GLU A 106 22.42 26.76 -27.43
C GLU A 106 21.66 26.99 -28.75
N ARG A 107 20.61 27.82 -28.73
CA ARG A 107 20.13 28.53 -29.93
C ARG A 107 19.67 29.94 -29.60
#